data_AF-A0A811VLB7-F1
#
_entry.id   AF-A0A811VLB7-F1
#
_cell.length_a   1.000
_cell.length_b   1.000
_cell.length_c   1.000
_cell.angle_alpha   90.00
_cell.angle_beta   90.00
_cell.angle_gamma   90.00
#
_symmetry.space_group_name_H-M   'P 1'
#
loop_
_entity.id
_entity.type
_entity.pdbx_description
1 polymer ?
#
loop_
_entity_poly.entity_id
_entity_poly.type
_entity_poly.pdbx_seq_one_letter_code
_entity_poly.pdbx_strand_id
1 'polypeptide(L)'
;MGKRQHQKDKMYLTYTEWSELYGGKKVESAENEHIKFKRLPYDHCCITMVPFDTPYSEYHCPALFKPFTKNSHIVALATTGNVYSWEAIEQLNVKAKNWKDLIDDSPFTRKDIITIQDPHHLEKFDISRFHHIRKNLRVLSEEEQLERKDPTKRIKTMNLETKETLAQLEKDYQPAEEAPSTSKRTADKFNAAHYSTGAVAASFTSTAMAPVYNSEAAIIEDDLVKYERVKKKGYVRLQTNCGPLNFELYCDAIPRACDNFIRHCSDGYYNNTKFHRSIRNFMIQGGDPTGTGTGGTSIWGKKFDDEFKPNLSHSGRGMLSMANSGPNTNGSQFFITYRSCKHLDGKHTVFGKLVGGMDTLTQMEKVEVDNKDRPIEDIVIESAQVFVDPFKEALEELEKERAAEVEKQVQVAAEVKKQKRLNEPLKVYRQGVGKYLNLKEVKANSTPESSGKIDATKKKQKSLGKASFGDFSGW
;
A
#
# COMPACT_ATOMS: atom_id res chain seq x y z
N MET A 1 -68.48 -39.61 1.18
CA MET A 1 -69.13 -39.28 -0.10
C MET A 1 -68.55 -37.97 -0.63
N GLY A 2 -68.27 -37.90 -1.94
CA GLY A 2 -67.79 -36.69 -2.60
C GLY A 2 -66.37 -36.82 -3.15
N LYS A 3 -66.20 -37.60 -4.22
CA LYS A 3 -65.00 -37.56 -5.07
C LYS A 3 -64.87 -36.15 -5.66
N ARG A 4 -63.85 -35.37 -5.30
CA ARG A 4 -63.49 -34.17 -6.06
C ARG A 4 -62.63 -34.61 -7.25
N GLN A 5 -63.33 -34.79 -8.36
CA GLN A 5 -62.80 -35.04 -9.67
C GLN A 5 -61.82 -33.91 -10.01
N HIS A 6 -60.53 -34.26 -10.17
CA HIS A 6 -59.50 -33.35 -10.63
C HIS A 6 -59.93 -32.72 -11.95
N GLN A 7 -60.14 -31.41 -11.96
CA GLN A 7 -60.27 -30.64 -13.19
C GLN A 7 -58.86 -30.55 -13.79
N LYS A 8 -58.56 -31.47 -14.72
CA LYS A 8 -57.40 -31.37 -15.59
C LYS A 8 -57.54 -30.09 -16.42
N ASP A 9 -56.44 -29.35 -16.55
CA ASP A 9 -56.24 -28.14 -17.36
C ASP A 9 -56.52 -26.79 -16.68
N LYS A 10 -55.72 -26.45 -15.66
CA LYS A 10 -55.40 -25.06 -15.32
C LYS A 10 -53.89 -24.84 -15.47
N MET A 11 -53.49 -23.89 -16.32
CA MET A 11 -52.08 -23.48 -16.53
C MET A 11 -51.58 -22.43 -15.51
N TYR A 12 -52.22 -22.33 -14.35
CA TYR A 12 -51.80 -21.42 -13.27
C TYR A 12 -52.10 -22.05 -11.91
N LEU A 13 -51.23 -21.81 -10.93
CA LEU A 13 -51.47 -22.16 -9.53
C LEU A 13 -52.26 -21.04 -8.84
N THR A 14 -53.23 -21.39 -8.01
CA THR A 14 -53.86 -20.40 -7.12
C THR A 14 -52.96 -20.10 -5.91
N TYR A 15 -53.08 -18.91 -5.32
CA TYR A 15 -52.27 -18.49 -4.17
C TYR A 15 -52.37 -19.46 -2.98
N THR A 16 -53.57 -19.99 -2.73
CA THR A 16 -53.84 -21.01 -1.71
C THR A 16 -53.16 -22.35 -2.01
N GLU A 17 -53.14 -22.79 -3.27
CA GLU A 17 -52.46 -24.03 -3.68
C GLU A 17 -50.93 -23.90 -3.59
N TRP A 18 -50.39 -22.71 -3.88
CA TRP A 18 -48.96 -22.42 -3.73
C TRP A 18 -48.51 -22.34 -2.27
N SER A 19 -49.36 -21.84 -1.38
CA SER A 19 -49.05 -21.69 0.04
C SER A 19 -49.16 -22.97 0.85
N GLU A 20 -50.13 -23.85 0.55
CA GLU A 20 -50.44 -25.01 1.42
C GLU A 20 -50.00 -26.36 0.84
N LEU A 21 -50.07 -26.57 -0.48
CA LEU A 21 -49.92 -27.89 -1.09
C LEU A 21 -48.53 -28.13 -1.71
N TYR A 22 -47.92 -27.09 -2.31
CA TYR A 22 -46.65 -27.23 -3.05
C TYR A 22 -45.46 -26.49 -2.41
N GLY A 23 -45.63 -26.00 -1.17
CA GLY A 23 -44.52 -25.61 -0.30
C GLY A 23 -43.65 -24.44 -0.79
N GLY A 24 -44.19 -23.50 -1.56
CA GLY A 24 -43.44 -22.36 -2.08
C GLY A 24 -43.29 -21.18 -1.11
N LYS A 25 -44.14 -21.09 -0.08
CA LYS A 25 -44.17 -19.96 0.83
C LYS A 25 -43.24 -20.18 2.03
N LYS A 26 -42.06 -19.55 2.02
CA LYS A 26 -41.23 -19.45 3.24
C LYS A 26 -41.98 -18.62 4.28
N VAL A 27 -42.03 -19.13 5.51
CA VAL A 27 -42.68 -18.47 6.66
C VAL A 27 -41.97 -17.15 6.93
N GLU A 28 -42.71 -16.05 6.93
CA GLU A 28 -42.20 -14.74 7.31
C GLU A 28 -41.92 -14.75 8.82
N SER A 29 -40.65 -14.88 9.21
CA SER A 29 -40.19 -14.67 10.58
C SER A 29 -39.91 -13.19 10.83
N ALA A 30 -40.18 -12.74 12.07
CA ALA A 30 -39.99 -11.37 12.55
C ALA A 30 -38.52 -10.87 12.50
N GLU A 31 -37.57 -11.71 12.10
CA GLU A 31 -36.16 -11.35 11.93
C GLU A 31 -35.88 -10.64 10.58
N ASN A 32 -36.84 -10.64 9.64
CA ASN A 32 -36.68 -10.01 8.32
C ASN A 32 -37.32 -8.61 8.19
N GLU A 33 -37.87 -8.03 9.27
CA GLU A 33 -38.42 -6.66 9.22
C GLU A 33 -37.33 -5.60 8.99
N HIS A 34 -36.10 -5.85 9.45
CA HIS A 34 -34.95 -4.96 9.21
C HIS A 34 -34.43 -5.00 7.76
N ILE A 35 -34.93 -5.91 6.92
CA ILE A 35 -34.58 -6.03 5.49
C ILE A 35 -35.66 -5.37 4.61
N LYS A 36 -36.54 -4.53 5.16
CA LYS A 36 -37.27 -3.53 4.34
C LYS A 36 -36.39 -2.32 4.03
N PHE A 37 -35.26 -2.56 3.37
CA PHE A 37 -34.68 -1.52 2.52
C PHE A 37 -35.63 -1.34 1.32
N LYS A 38 -36.54 -0.36 1.41
CA LYS A 38 -37.12 0.20 0.18
C LYS A 38 -35.94 0.73 -0.63
N ARG A 39 -35.57 0.02 -1.71
CA ARG A 39 -34.68 0.58 -2.72
C ARG A 39 -35.30 1.91 -3.15
N LEU A 40 -34.61 3.01 -2.87
CA LEU A 40 -34.90 4.27 -3.52
C LEU A 40 -34.89 4.00 -5.03
N PRO A 41 -35.91 4.44 -5.79
CA PRO A 41 -35.87 4.31 -7.24
C PRO A 41 -34.62 5.02 -7.72
N TYR A 42 -33.72 4.24 -8.34
CA TYR A 42 -32.41 4.64 -8.85
C TYR A 42 -32.49 5.60 -10.06
N ASP A 43 -33.49 6.48 -10.08
CA ASP A 43 -33.68 7.51 -11.10
C ASP A 43 -33.07 8.86 -10.67
N HIS A 44 -32.72 9.05 -9.38
CA HIS A 44 -32.21 10.33 -8.86
C HIS A 44 -31.05 10.07 -7.88
N CYS A 45 -29.83 10.08 -8.40
CA CYS A 45 -28.61 10.06 -7.60
C CYS A 45 -28.55 11.37 -6.77
N CYS A 46 -28.47 11.24 -5.44
CA CYS A 46 -28.05 12.24 -4.46
C CYS A 46 -28.05 13.71 -4.92
N ILE A 47 -29.16 14.42 -4.73
CA ILE A 47 -29.25 15.86 -5.02
C ILE A 47 -29.15 16.63 -3.70
N THR A 48 -28.03 16.45 -3.01
CA THR A 48 -27.35 17.32 -2.02
C THR A 48 -26.48 16.42 -1.12
N MET A 49 -25.19 16.78 -0.95
CA MET A 49 -24.29 16.13 0.01
C MET A 49 -24.38 16.75 1.42
N VAL A 50 -25.48 17.47 1.70
CA VAL A 50 -25.72 18.17 2.96
C VAL A 50 -26.79 17.39 3.74
N PRO A 51 -26.60 17.08 5.03
CA PRO A 51 -27.62 16.42 5.85
C PRO A 51 -28.87 17.30 5.97
N PHE A 52 -30.05 16.73 5.76
CA PHE A 52 -31.34 17.42 5.91
C PHE A 52 -32.26 16.67 6.88
N ASP A 53 -32.95 17.42 7.76
CA ASP A 53 -33.82 16.88 8.82
C ASP A 53 -35.25 16.56 8.35
N THR A 54 -35.72 17.12 7.23
CA THR A 54 -37.08 16.91 6.71
C THR A 54 -37.08 16.49 5.24
N PRO A 55 -37.59 15.30 4.88
CA PRO A 55 -37.70 14.89 3.49
C PRO A 55 -38.87 15.63 2.84
N TYR A 56 -38.58 16.65 2.02
CA TYR A 56 -39.59 17.22 1.12
C TYR A 56 -40.03 16.17 0.10
N SER A 57 -41.34 16.01 -0.09
CA SER A 57 -41.89 15.06 -1.07
C SER A 57 -41.65 15.48 -2.53
N GLU A 58 -41.24 16.73 -2.76
CA GLU A 58 -41.00 17.30 -4.08
C GLU A 58 -39.73 18.17 -4.05
N TYR A 59 -38.72 17.79 -4.82
CA TYR A 59 -37.45 18.52 -4.92
C TYR A 59 -37.63 19.75 -5.82
N HIS A 60 -37.14 20.90 -5.38
CA HIS A 60 -37.26 22.18 -6.10
C HIS A 60 -35.91 22.86 -6.25
N CYS A 61 -35.75 23.64 -7.33
CA CYS A 61 -34.59 24.51 -7.50
C CYS A 61 -34.63 25.64 -6.44
N PRO A 62 -33.58 25.84 -5.63
CA PRO A 62 -33.58 26.85 -4.57
C PRO A 62 -33.73 28.30 -5.06
N ALA A 63 -33.25 28.61 -6.26
CA ALA A 63 -33.27 29.96 -6.80
C ALA A 63 -34.55 30.32 -7.57
N LEU A 64 -35.16 29.34 -8.25
CA LEU A 64 -36.36 29.54 -9.09
C LEU A 64 -37.62 28.93 -8.50
N PHE A 65 -37.52 28.20 -7.38
CA PHE A 65 -38.59 27.45 -6.73
C PHE A 65 -39.41 26.55 -7.67
N LYS A 66 -38.83 26.14 -8.81
CA LYS A 66 -39.44 25.23 -9.77
C LYS A 66 -39.18 23.78 -9.36
N PRO A 67 -40.17 22.88 -9.39
CA PRO A 67 -39.97 21.47 -9.09
C PRO A 67 -39.08 20.81 -10.14
N PHE A 68 -38.18 19.93 -9.69
CA PHE A 68 -37.40 19.07 -10.57
C PHE A 68 -38.28 17.94 -11.10
N THR A 69 -38.30 17.81 -12.43
CA THR A 69 -39.04 16.75 -13.13
C THR A 69 -38.07 15.81 -13.83
N LYS A 70 -38.55 14.64 -14.28
CA LYS A 70 -37.73 13.65 -15.02
C LYS A 70 -37.09 14.18 -16.31
N ASN A 71 -37.57 15.31 -16.82
CA ASN A 71 -37.06 15.94 -18.03
C ASN A 71 -36.41 17.29 -17.74
N SER A 72 -36.19 17.62 -16.46
CA SER A 72 -35.52 18.87 -16.09
C SER A 72 -34.02 18.77 -16.27
N HIS A 73 -33.40 19.88 -16.69
CA HIS A 73 -31.95 19.99 -16.83
C HIS A 73 -31.36 20.40 -15.48
N ILE A 74 -30.67 19.47 -14.82
CA ILE A 74 -30.19 19.63 -13.43
C ILE A 74 -28.67 19.72 -13.42
N VAL A 75 -28.17 20.69 -12.65
CA VAL A 75 -26.75 21.01 -12.54
C VAL A 75 -26.36 21.24 -11.08
N ALA A 76 -25.22 20.71 -10.68
CA ALA A 76 -24.60 20.97 -9.38
C ALA A 76 -23.33 21.80 -9.53
N LEU A 77 -23.05 22.63 -8.54
CA LEU A 77 -21.77 23.30 -8.41
C LEU A 77 -20.82 22.43 -7.60
N ALA A 78 -19.60 22.20 -8.10
CA ALA A 78 -18.60 21.35 -7.44
C ALA A 78 -18.07 21.96 -6.13
N THR A 79 -18.06 23.29 -6.03
CA THR A 79 -17.52 24.02 -4.88
C THR A 79 -18.40 23.91 -3.64
N THR A 80 -19.71 24.05 -3.81
CA THR A 80 -20.68 24.06 -2.70
C THR A 80 -21.53 22.80 -2.62
N GLY A 81 -21.64 22.04 -3.72
CA GLY A 81 -22.55 20.92 -3.81
C GLY A 81 -24.02 21.32 -3.94
N ASN A 82 -24.31 22.62 -4.09
CA ASN A 82 -25.66 23.12 -4.31
C ASN A 82 -26.16 22.75 -5.71
N VAL A 83 -27.44 22.37 -5.79
CA VAL A 83 -28.06 21.87 -7.01
C VAL A 83 -29.13 22.83 -7.50
N TYR A 84 -29.01 23.21 -8.76
CA TYR A 84 -29.87 24.15 -9.45
C TYR A 84 -30.45 23.57 -10.73
N SER A 85 -31.54 24.17 -11.20
CA SER A 85 -31.92 24.02 -12.60
C SER A 85 -30.91 24.78 -13.46
N TRP A 86 -30.58 24.22 -14.63
CA TRP A 86 -29.71 24.89 -15.59
C TRP A 86 -30.23 26.28 -15.98
N GLU A 87 -31.55 26.44 -16.07
CA GLU A 87 -32.20 27.72 -16.34
C GLU A 87 -31.78 28.81 -15.33
N ALA A 88 -31.68 28.46 -14.04
CA ALA A 88 -31.26 29.39 -12.99
C ALA A 88 -29.80 29.83 -13.19
N ILE A 89 -28.89 28.87 -13.40
CA ILE A 89 -27.46 29.14 -13.63
C ILE A 89 -27.27 29.92 -14.94
N GLU A 90 -27.99 29.57 -16.00
CA GLU A 90 -27.87 30.23 -17.30
C GLU A 90 -28.33 31.69 -17.23
N GLN A 91 -29.48 31.96 -16.61
CA GLN A 91 -30.05 33.30 -16.52
C GLN A 91 -29.31 34.18 -15.52
N LEU A 92 -29.05 33.68 -14.31
CA LEU A 92 -28.55 34.49 -13.20
C LEU A 92 -27.02 34.56 -13.14
N ASN A 93 -26.31 33.53 -13.61
CA ASN A 93 -24.84 33.47 -13.52
C ASN A 93 -24.17 33.67 -14.88
N VAL A 94 -24.54 32.86 -15.89
CA VAL A 94 -23.86 32.88 -17.19
C VAL A 94 -24.19 34.13 -18.01
N LYS A 95 -25.47 34.49 -18.12
CA LYS A 95 -25.91 35.69 -18.88
C LYS A 95 -25.53 36.99 -18.18
N ALA A 96 -25.62 37.03 -16.85
CA ALA A 96 -25.24 38.20 -16.05
C ALA A 96 -23.72 38.33 -15.84
N LYS A 97 -22.92 37.34 -16.27
CA LYS A 97 -21.47 37.23 -15.97
C LYS A 97 -21.16 37.30 -14.46
N ASN A 98 -22.08 36.82 -13.64
CA ASN A 98 -21.92 36.73 -12.19
C ASN A 98 -21.48 35.31 -11.82
N TRP A 99 -20.24 35.15 -11.38
CA TRP A 99 -19.63 33.84 -11.10
C TRP A 99 -19.60 33.55 -9.60
N LYS A 100 -20.77 33.71 -8.97
CA LYS A 100 -20.99 33.48 -7.54
C LYS A 100 -22.18 32.57 -7.34
N ASP A 101 -22.10 31.71 -6.35
CA ASP A 101 -23.19 30.81 -6.00
C ASP A 101 -24.43 31.61 -5.57
N LEU A 102 -25.62 31.13 -5.93
CA LEU A 102 -26.90 31.83 -5.74
C LEU A 102 -27.42 31.78 -4.29
N ILE A 103 -26.87 30.91 -3.45
CA ILE A 103 -27.23 30.76 -2.03
C ILE A 103 -26.10 31.29 -1.14
N ASP A 104 -24.88 30.79 -1.33
CA ASP A 104 -23.75 31.04 -0.42
C ASP A 104 -22.77 32.13 -0.90
N ASP A 105 -23.03 32.79 -2.03
CA ASP A 105 -22.18 33.83 -2.65
C ASP A 105 -20.73 33.40 -2.95
N SER A 106 -20.42 32.10 -2.82
CA SER A 106 -19.08 31.56 -3.03
C SER A 106 -18.66 31.67 -4.50
N PRO A 107 -17.42 32.09 -4.81
CA PRO A 107 -16.97 32.20 -6.19
C PRO A 107 -16.77 30.82 -6.82
N PHE A 108 -17.25 30.62 -8.05
CA PHE A 108 -17.06 29.37 -8.80
C PHE A 108 -16.74 29.64 -10.27
N THR A 109 -16.07 28.71 -10.96
CA THR A 109 -15.74 28.84 -12.39
C THR A 109 -16.68 28.01 -13.27
N ARG A 110 -16.73 28.31 -14.57
CA ARG A 110 -17.53 27.54 -15.54
C ARG A 110 -17.18 26.04 -15.57
N LYS A 111 -15.96 25.66 -15.18
CA LYS A 111 -15.52 24.25 -15.14
C LYS A 111 -16.09 23.49 -13.94
N ASP A 112 -16.51 24.21 -12.91
CA ASP A 112 -17.04 23.65 -11.66
C ASP A 112 -18.54 23.32 -11.76
N ILE A 113 -19.14 23.63 -12.91
CA ILE A 113 -20.53 23.31 -13.26
C ILE A 113 -20.57 21.84 -13.69
N ILE A 114 -21.14 20.98 -12.84
CA ILE A 114 -21.30 19.55 -13.09
C ILE A 114 -22.74 19.26 -13.51
N THR A 115 -22.91 18.74 -14.71
CA THR A 115 -24.24 18.44 -15.25
C THR A 115 -24.70 17.04 -14.87
N ILE A 116 -25.69 16.98 -13.96
CA ILE A 116 -26.24 15.73 -13.45
C ILE A 116 -27.16 15.10 -14.51
N GLN A 117 -28.17 15.86 -14.96
CA GLN A 117 -29.22 15.34 -15.82
C GLN A 117 -29.43 16.24 -17.03
N ASP A 118 -29.21 15.69 -18.24
CA ASP A 118 -29.37 16.39 -19.51
C ASP A 118 -30.44 15.71 -20.36
N PRO A 119 -31.65 16.29 -20.48
CA PRO A 119 -32.69 15.73 -21.35
C PRO A 119 -32.31 15.85 -22.84
N HIS A 120 -31.41 16.78 -23.19
CA HIS A 120 -30.98 17.03 -24.57
C HIS A 120 -29.78 16.16 -25.00
N HIS A 121 -29.15 15.43 -24.09
CA HIS A 121 -27.95 14.63 -24.40
C HIS A 121 -28.29 13.15 -24.57
N LEU A 122 -28.77 12.81 -25.76
CA LEU A 122 -29.20 11.46 -26.15
C LEU A 122 -28.10 10.39 -26.03
N GLU A 123 -26.82 10.78 -26.05
CA GLU A 123 -25.69 9.85 -25.98
C GLU A 123 -25.52 9.17 -24.61
N LYS A 124 -26.08 9.73 -23.53
CA LYS A 124 -26.06 9.10 -22.19
C LYS A 124 -26.88 7.80 -22.14
N PHE A 125 -27.82 7.60 -23.07
CA PHE A 125 -28.65 6.38 -23.17
C PHE A 125 -28.08 5.31 -24.10
N ASP A 126 -26.93 5.55 -24.72
CA ASP A 126 -26.28 4.58 -25.59
C ASP A 126 -25.61 3.48 -24.76
N ILE A 127 -26.33 2.36 -24.63
CA ILE A 127 -25.94 1.17 -23.85
C ILE A 127 -24.56 0.64 -24.27
N SER A 128 -24.18 0.83 -25.54
CA SER A 128 -22.91 0.36 -26.09
C SER A 128 -21.67 1.13 -25.57
N ARG A 129 -21.88 2.32 -24.99
CA ARG A 129 -20.80 3.15 -24.42
C ARG A 129 -20.58 2.91 -22.94
N PHE A 130 -21.46 2.16 -22.26
CA PHE A 130 -21.28 1.91 -20.83
C PHE A 130 -19.97 1.16 -20.55
N HIS A 131 -19.25 1.65 -19.54
CA HIS A 131 -17.91 1.19 -19.19
C HIS A 131 -17.85 -0.30 -18.88
N HIS A 132 -18.89 -0.83 -18.21
CA HIS A 132 -18.99 -2.24 -17.87
C HIS A 132 -19.22 -3.16 -19.09
N ILE A 133 -19.86 -2.66 -20.16
CA ILE A 133 -20.04 -3.38 -21.42
C ILE A 133 -18.76 -3.32 -22.25
N ARG A 134 -18.14 -2.14 -22.39
CA ARG A 134 -16.87 -1.99 -23.13
C ARG A 134 -15.72 -2.78 -22.52
N LYS A 135 -15.67 -2.86 -21.19
CA LYS A 135 -14.61 -3.59 -20.47
C LYS A 135 -15.01 -5.02 -20.08
N ASN A 136 -16.19 -5.49 -20.49
CA ASN A 136 -16.73 -6.80 -20.12
C ASN A 136 -16.61 -7.09 -18.61
N LEU A 137 -16.84 -6.08 -17.77
CA LEU A 137 -16.76 -6.19 -16.33
C LEU A 137 -18.06 -6.83 -15.82
N ARG A 138 -18.04 -8.15 -15.63
CA ARG A 138 -19.10 -8.88 -14.95
C ARG A 138 -18.80 -8.93 -13.46
N VAL A 139 -19.69 -8.39 -12.63
CA VAL A 139 -19.68 -8.64 -11.19
C VAL A 139 -20.27 -10.03 -10.99
N LEU A 140 -19.40 -10.99 -10.68
CA LEU A 140 -19.82 -12.36 -10.37
C LEU A 140 -20.61 -12.34 -9.06
N SER A 141 -21.70 -13.10 -9.00
CA SER A 141 -22.50 -13.25 -7.76
C SER A 141 -21.63 -13.84 -6.64
N GLU A 142 -21.98 -13.61 -5.38
CA GLU A 142 -21.25 -14.20 -4.24
C GLU A 142 -21.18 -15.73 -4.35
N GLU A 143 -22.20 -16.36 -4.92
CA GLU A 143 -22.26 -17.78 -5.21
C GLU A 143 -21.19 -18.21 -6.23
N GLU A 144 -21.05 -17.51 -7.37
CA GLU A 144 -20.02 -17.79 -8.39
C GLU A 144 -18.59 -17.54 -7.87
N GLN A 145 -18.41 -16.56 -6.98
CA GLN A 145 -17.11 -16.30 -6.36
C GLN A 145 -16.72 -17.39 -5.37
N LEU A 146 -17.69 -17.93 -4.62
CA LEU A 146 -17.47 -19.07 -3.73
C LEU A 146 -17.21 -20.36 -4.52
N GLU A 147 -17.92 -20.57 -5.64
CA GLU A 147 -17.65 -21.70 -6.55
C GLU A 147 -16.25 -21.65 -7.17
N ARG A 148 -15.71 -20.46 -7.39
CA ARG A 148 -14.36 -20.28 -7.92
C ARG A 148 -13.27 -20.44 -6.86
N LYS A 149 -13.61 -20.22 -5.58
CA LYS A 149 -12.68 -20.35 -4.45
C LYS A 149 -12.59 -21.80 -3.93
N ASP A 150 -13.69 -22.56 -3.98
CA ASP A 150 -13.73 -23.93 -3.49
C ASP A 150 -13.71 -24.96 -4.63
N PRO A 151 -12.57 -25.58 -4.97
CA PRO A 151 -12.51 -26.64 -5.99
C PRO A 151 -13.32 -27.89 -5.60
N THR A 152 -13.73 -28.00 -4.33
CA THR A 152 -14.45 -29.15 -3.76
C THR A 152 -15.98 -29.06 -3.89
N LYS A 153 -16.56 -27.90 -4.24
CA LYS A 153 -18.02 -27.77 -4.34
C LYS A 153 -18.63 -28.62 -5.46
N ARG A 154 -17.93 -28.80 -6.58
CA ARG A 154 -18.32 -29.72 -7.67
C ARG A 154 -18.20 -31.20 -7.31
N ILE A 155 -17.60 -31.54 -6.17
CA ILE A 155 -17.45 -32.93 -5.70
C ILE A 155 -18.76 -33.46 -5.09
N LYS A 156 -19.70 -32.57 -4.69
CA LYS A 156 -21.01 -32.99 -4.16
C LYS A 156 -21.90 -33.69 -5.18
N THR A 157 -21.62 -33.57 -6.48
CA THR A 157 -22.36 -34.23 -7.56
C THR A 157 -21.71 -35.53 -8.05
N MET A 158 -20.60 -35.97 -7.43
CA MET A 158 -19.87 -37.18 -7.84
C MET A 158 -20.37 -38.44 -7.09
N ASN A 159 -20.17 -39.61 -7.71
CA ASN A 159 -20.54 -40.90 -7.14
C ASN A 159 -19.87 -41.16 -5.78
N LEU A 160 -20.54 -41.91 -4.90
CA LEU A 160 -20.09 -42.17 -3.53
C LEU A 160 -18.67 -42.76 -3.48
N GLU A 161 -18.37 -43.68 -4.40
CA GLU A 161 -17.05 -44.34 -4.52
C GLU A 161 -15.91 -43.34 -4.82
N THR A 162 -16.16 -42.37 -5.70
CA THR A 162 -15.15 -41.33 -6.02
C THR A 162 -14.91 -40.35 -4.88
N LYS A 163 -15.88 -40.19 -3.99
CA LYS A 163 -15.74 -39.36 -2.80
C LYS A 163 -14.90 -40.06 -1.73
N GLU A 164 -15.05 -41.38 -1.59
CA GLU A 164 -14.26 -42.18 -0.66
C GLU A 164 -12.80 -42.30 -1.09
N THR A 165 -12.52 -42.48 -2.39
CA THR A 165 -11.14 -42.53 -2.91
C THR A 165 -10.42 -41.20 -2.78
N LEU A 166 -11.10 -40.07 -3.03
CA LEU A 166 -10.53 -38.73 -2.79
C LEU A 166 -10.24 -38.49 -1.31
N ALA A 167 -11.13 -38.92 -0.41
CA ALA A 167 -10.91 -38.79 1.03
C ALA A 167 -9.76 -39.68 1.56
N GLN A 168 -9.52 -40.83 0.93
CA GLN A 168 -8.34 -41.67 1.21
C GLN A 168 -7.07 -41.01 0.67
N LEU A 169 -7.08 -40.50 -0.56
CA LEU A 169 -5.96 -39.76 -1.13
C LEU A 169 -5.56 -38.54 -0.30
N GLU A 170 -6.51 -37.78 0.22
CA GLU A 170 -6.22 -36.63 1.10
C GLU A 170 -5.60 -37.05 2.44
N LYS A 171 -5.96 -38.23 2.98
CA LYS A 171 -5.36 -38.77 4.22
C LYS A 171 -3.97 -39.33 3.99
N ASP A 172 -3.76 -39.98 2.85
CA ASP A 172 -2.49 -40.61 2.49
C ASP A 172 -1.50 -39.57 1.92
N TYR A 173 -1.99 -38.40 1.50
CA TYR A 173 -1.15 -37.30 1.04
C TYR A 173 -0.44 -36.61 2.21
N GLN A 174 0.83 -36.98 2.40
CA GLN A 174 1.77 -36.12 3.14
C GLN A 174 2.41 -35.13 2.18
N PRO A 175 2.11 -33.82 2.27
CA PRO A 175 2.85 -32.84 1.52
C PRO A 175 4.33 -32.88 1.95
N ALA A 176 5.23 -32.92 0.99
CA ALA A 176 6.64 -32.64 1.28
C ALA A 176 6.71 -31.24 1.92
N GLU A 177 7.42 -31.09 3.03
CA GLU A 177 7.69 -29.78 3.62
C GLU A 177 8.35 -28.90 2.56
N GLU A 178 7.58 -27.98 1.97
CA GLU A 178 8.14 -26.94 1.14
C GLU A 178 8.97 -26.04 2.06
N ALA A 179 10.30 -26.23 2.03
CA ALA A 179 11.22 -25.25 2.57
C ALA A 179 10.79 -23.87 2.05
N PRO A 180 10.66 -22.84 2.93
CA PRO A 180 10.07 -21.57 2.54
C PRO A 180 10.78 -21.07 1.29
N SER A 181 10.01 -20.84 0.23
CA SER A 181 10.46 -20.24 -1.02
C SER A 181 10.80 -18.77 -0.77
N THR A 182 11.82 -18.56 0.05
CA THR A 182 12.57 -17.33 0.09
C THR A 182 13.13 -17.18 -1.31
N SER A 183 12.59 -16.22 -2.06
CA SER A 183 13.25 -15.75 -3.27
C SER A 183 14.70 -15.48 -2.88
N LYS A 184 15.64 -16.28 -3.40
CA LYS A 184 17.06 -16.13 -3.10
C LYS A 184 17.43 -14.72 -3.52
N ARG A 185 17.55 -13.80 -2.55
CA ARG A 185 17.96 -12.42 -2.81
C ARG A 185 19.35 -12.50 -3.42
N THR A 186 19.55 -11.90 -4.59
CA THR A 186 20.88 -11.78 -5.20
C THR A 186 21.61 -10.60 -4.57
N ALA A 187 22.88 -10.78 -4.19
CA ALA A 187 23.68 -9.72 -3.60
C ALA A 187 23.89 -8.58 -4.63
N ASP A 188 23.50 -7.36 -4.25
CA ASP A 188 23.89 -6.16 -4.97
C ASP A 188 25.37 -5.85 -4.74
N LYS A 189 25.97 -5.01 -5.59
CA LYS A 189 27.35 -4.55 -5.46
C LYS A 189 27.69 -3.94 -4.09
N PHE A 190 26.70 -3.34 -3.42
CA PHE A 190 26.85 -2.73 -2.10
C PHE A 190 26.68 -3.72 -0.94
N ASN A 191 25.95 -4.81 -1.15
CA ASN A 191 25.64 -5.80 -0.11
C ASN A 191 26.44 -7.10 -0.31
N ALA A 192 27.37 -7.15 -1.25
CA ALA A 192 28.21 -8.30 -1.49
C ALA A 192 29.33 -8.35 -0.45
N ALA A 193 29.33 -9.39 0.40
CA ALA A 193 30.38 -9.62 1.37
C ALA A 193 31.70 -10.01 0.69
N HIS A 194 32.82 -9.74 1.39
CA HIS A 194 34.15 -10.19 0.98
C HIS A 194 34.34 -11.72 1.06
N TYR A 195 33.40 -12.43 1.70
CA TYR A 195 33.40 -13.89 1.82
C TYR A 195 32.21 -14.52 1.07
N SER A 196 32.40 -15.74 0.57
CA SER A 196 31.37 -16.50 -0.14
C SER A 196 30.42 -17.21 0.82
N THR A 197 29.23 -17.60 0.35
CA THR A 197 28.25 -18.42 1.11
C THR A 197 28.72 -19.83 1.49
N GLY A 198 29.88 -20.27 1.00
CA GLY A 198 30.50 -21.54 1.40
C GLY A 198 29.80 -22.79 0.86
N ALA A 199 28.79 -22.65 0.01
CA ALA A 199 27.99 -23.75 -0.55
C ALA A 199 28.74 -24.62 -1.59
N VAL A 200 30.06 -24.48 -1.69
CA VAL A 200 30.90 -25.19 -2.66
C VAL A 200 31.40 -26.49 -2.02
N ALA A 201 30.54 -27.49 -1.89
CA ALA A 201 31.01 -28.83 -1.53
C ALA A 201 30.23 -29.92 -2.27
N ALA A 202 30.94 -30.65 -3.14
CA ALA A 202 30.51 -31.94 -3.67
C ALA A 202 30.76 -33.02 -2.59
N SER A 203 29.75 -33.82 -2.27
CA SER A 203 29.89 -34.96 -1.38
C SER A 203 29.90 -36.25 -2.20
N PHE A 204 30.75 -37.19 -1.80
CA PHE A 204 30.90 -38.51 -2.45
C PHE A 204 29.77 -39.49 -2.06
N THR A 205 28.98 -39.16 -1.04
CA THR A 205 27.91 -40.02 -0.51
C THR A 205 26.54 -39.51 -0.94
N SER A 206 25.61 -40.41 -1.27
CA SER A 206 24.31 -40.14 -1.92
C SER A 206 23.32 -39.23 -1.18
N THR A 207 23.69 -38.68 -0.02
CA THR A 207 23.00 -37.59 0.69
C THR A 207 23.55 -36.20 0.34
N ALA A 208 24.42 -36.10 -0.67
CA ALA A 208 25.13 -34.89 -1.10
C ALA A 208 24.26 -33.81 -1.75
N MET A 209 24.53 -32.55 -1.42
CA MET A 209 24.08 -31.40 -2.21
C MET A 209 24.73 -31.41 -3.61
N ALA A 210 23.96 -30.97 -4.62
CA ALA A 210 24.47 -30.82 -5.99
C ALA A 210 25.62 -29.79 -6.01
N PRO A 211 26.73 -30.07 -6.73
CA PRO A 211 27.85 -29.15 -6.82
C PRO A 211 27.42 -27.84 -7.50
N VAL A 212 27.60 -26.73 -6.80
CA VAL A 212 27.35 -25.38 -7.32
C VAL A 212 28.68 -24.82 -7.85
N TYR A 213 28.75 -24.55 -9.16
CA TYR A 213 29.97 -24.10 -9.83
C TYR A 213 30.23 -22.59 -9.71
N ASN A 214 29.24 -21.82 -9.24
CA ASN A 214 29.36 -20.37 -9.08
C ASN A 214 29.50 -20.01 -7.60
N SER A 215 30.61 -19.36 -7.25
CA SER A 215 30.80 -18.80 -5.92
C SER A 215 29.99 -17.51 -5.78
N GLU A 216 28.88 -17.57 -5.04
CA GLU A 216 28.08 -16.40 -4.71
C GLU A 216 28.64 -15.72 -3.45
N ALA A 217 28.82 -14.41 -3.51
CA ALA A 217 29.17 -13.60 -2.34
C ALA A 217 28.02 -13.68 -1.31
N ALA A 218 28.34 -13.81 -0.03
CA ALA A 218 27.33 -13.75 1.02
C ALA A 218 26.69 -12.34 1.05
N ILE A 219 25.41 -12.28 1.40
CA ILE A 219 24.67 -11.02 1.44
C ILE A 219 24.89 -10.39 2.82
N ILE A 220 25.49 -9.21 2.87
CA ILE A 220 25.52 -8.37 4.06
C ILE A 220 24.11 -7.82 4.29
N GLU A 221 23.66 -7.84 5.54
CA GLU A 221 22.38 -7.23 5.92
C GLU A 221 22.35 -5.74 5.57
N ASP A 222 21.25 -5.27 4.97
CA ASP A 222 21.06 -3.88 4.53
C ASP A 222 21.33 -2.85 5.65
N ASP A 223 21.00 -3.21 6.89
CA ASP A 223 21.19 -2.36 8.06
C ASP A 223 22.69 -2.10 8.34
N LEU A 224 23.58 -3.07 8.14
CA LEU A 224 25.02 -2.89 8.34
C LEU A 224 25.61 -1.91 7.31
N VAL A 225 25.19 -2.02 6.04
CA VAL A 225 25.63 -1.13 4.97
C VAL A 225 25.14 0.31 5.20
N LYS A 226 23.94 0.45 5.75
CA LYS A 226 23.38 1.75 6.16
C LYS A 226 24.24 2.38 7.27
N TYR A 227 24.65 1.59 8.26
CA TYR A 227 25.38 2.08 9.43
C TYR A 227 26.79 2.58 9.12
N GLU A 228 27.51 1.99 8.16
CA GLU A 228 28.84 2.47 7.76
C GLU A 228 28.83 3.89 7.16
N ARG A 229 27.68 4.34 6.67
CA ARG A 229 27.53 5.64 6.01
C ARG A 229 27.09 6.74 6.96
N VAL A 230 26.59 6.40 8.15
CA VAL A 230 26.04 7.36 9.11
C VAL A 230 27.16 7.96 9.96
N LYS A 231 27.60 9.16 9.60
CA LYS A 231 28.68 9.89 10.33
C LYS A 231 28.18 11.06 11.17
N LYS A 232 26.92 11.47 10.98
CA LYS A 232 26.32 12.62 11.67
C LYS A 232 25.69 12.16 12.99
N LYS A 233 25.64 13.08 13.96
CA LYS A 233 24.90 12.88 15.22
C LYS A 233 23.41 13.17 15.02
N GLY A 234 22.57 12.44 15.76
CA GLY A 234 21.12 12.66 15.78
C GLY A 234 20.70 13.59 16.92
N TYR A 235 19.60 14.32 16.73
CA TYR A 235 19.02 15.16 17.77
C TYR A 235 17.53 14.86 17.94
N VAL A 236 17.13 14.55 19.17
CA VAL A 236 15.75 14.20 19.52
C VAL A 236 15.30 15.02 20.72
N ARG A 237 14.07 15.50 20.68
CA ARG A 237 13.40 16.16 21.80
C ARG A 237 12.23 15.33 22.28
N LEU A 238 12.25 14.98 23.55
CA LEU A 238 11.11 14.39 24.24
C LEU A 238 10.38 15.51 24.97
N GLN A 239 9.11 15.73 24.64
CA GLN A 239 8.22 16.58 25.42
C GLN A 239 7.61 15.73 26.53
N THR A 240 7.91 16.06 27.78
CA THR A 240 7.29 15.42 28.95
C THR A 240 6.41 16.42 29.70
N ASN A 241 5.58 15.91 30.61
CA ASN A 241 4.76 16.74 31.50
C ASN A 241 5.60 17.69 32.38
N CYS A 242 6.83 17.31 32.73
CA CYS A 242 7.76 18.16 33.48
C CYS A 242 8.53 19.14 32.58
N GLY A 243 8.39 19.05 31.25
CA GLY A 243 9.00 19.93 30.27
C GLY A 243 9.83 19.19 29.21
N PRO A 244 10.51 19.92 28.31
CA PRO A 244 11.26 19.31 27.22
C PRO A 244 12.64 18.78 27.66
N LEU A 245 13.02 17.63 27.10
CA LEU A 245 14.36 17.04 27.21
C LEU A 245 14.96 16.90 25.81
N ASN A 246 16.14 17.48 25.60
CA ASN A 246 16.84 17.45 24.31
C ASN A 246 18.06 16.53 24.39
N PHE A 247 18.09 15.50 23.55
CA PHE A 247 19.15 14.50 23.48
C PHE A 247 19.98 14.64 22.21
N GLU A 248 21.29 14.45 22.37
CA GLU A 248 22.26 14.23 21.29
C GLU A 248 22.59 12.74 21.26
N LEU A 249 22.42 12.12 20.09
CA LEU A 249 22.60 10.68 19.86
C LEU A 249 23.90 10.41 19.11
N TYR A 250 24.63 9.38 19.52
CA TYR A 250 25.91 8.98 18.96
C TYR A 250 25.75 7.95 17.83
N CYS A 251 25.11 8.35 16.74
CA CYS A 251 24.76 7.46 15.62
C CYS A 251 25.98 6.84 14.91
N ASP A 252 27.15 7.50 14.95
CA ASP A 252 28.41 7.00 14.38
C ASP A 252 28.99 5.81 15.18
N ALA A 253 28.94 5.92 16.52
CA ALA A 253 29.54 4.92 17.39
C ALA A 253 28.62 3.72 17.65
N ILE A 254 27.32 4.00 17.79
CA ILE A 254 26.28 3.03 18.20
C ILE A 254 25.07 3.21 17.26
N PRO A 255 25.18 2.69 16.03
CA PRO A 255 24.17 2.94 15.02
C PRO A 255 22.89 2.14 15.27
N ARG A 256 22.96 0.89 15.75
CA ARG A 256 21.77 0.04 15.94
C ARG A 256 20.83 0.60 16.99
N ALA A 257 21.35 0.96 18.17
CA ALA A 257 20.51 1.51 19.23
C ALA A 257 19.93 2.88 18.85
N CYS A 258 20.71 3.72 18.16
CA CYS A 258 20.23 5.02 17.70
C CYS A 258 19.14 4.90 16.63
N ASP A 259 19.27 3.97 15.68
CA ASP A 259 18.28 3.72 14.63
C ASP A 259 16.96 3.21 15.24
N ASN A 260 17.06 2.27 16.19
CA ASN A 260 15.90 1.78 16.95
C ASN A 260 15.18 2.93 17.67
N PHE A 261 15.93 3.79 18.37
CA PHE A 261 15.36 4.91 19.11
C PHE A 261 14.71 5.96 18.19
N ILE A 262 15.40 6.39 17.12
CA ILE A 262 14.88 7.38 16.18
C ILE A 262 13.63 6.87 15.47
N ARG A 263 13.61 5.62 15.02
CA ARG A 263 12.44 5.01 14.38
C ARG A 263 11.25 4.93 15.34
N HIS A 264 11.45 4.50 16.58
CA HIS A 264 10.40 4.52 17.59
C HIS A 264 9.87 5.94 17.89
N CYS A 265 10.74 6.95 17.87
CA CYS A 265 10.30 8.34 17.98
C CYS A 265 9.46 8.78 16.76
N SER A 266 9.87 8.44 15.55
CA SER A 266 9.14 8.76 14.31
C SER A 266 7.81 8.04 14.19
N ASP A 267 7.73 6.79 14.65
CA ASP A 267 6.50 5.99 14.67
C ASP A 267 5.54 6.42 15.80
N GLY A 268 5.97 7.33 16.68
CA GLY A 268 5.20 7.77 17.84
C GLY A 268 5.04 6.70 18.92
N TYR A 269 5.93 5.68 18.94
CA TYR A 269 5.88 4.56 19.88
C TYR A 269 6.02 5.01 21.35
N TYR A 270 6.78 6.08 21.59
CA TYR A 270 6.98 6.63 22.92
C TYR A 270 5.90 7.62 23.37
N ASN A 271 4.90 7.92 22.53
CA ASN A 271 3.83 8.84 22.89
C ASN A 271 2.96 8.24 24.00
N ASN A 272 2.67 9.04 25.02
CA ASN A 272 1.96 8.68 26.24
C ASN A 272 2.61 7.54 27.06
N THR A 273 3.91 7.29 26.87
CA THR A 273 4.64 6.30 27.67
C THR A 273 5.09 6.90 29.00
N LYS A 274 5.02 6.11 30.07
CA LYS A 274 5.36 6.55 31.42
C LYS A 274 6.78 6.16 31.81
N PHE A 275 7.41 6.96 32.67
CA PHE A 275 8.60 6.53 33.40
C PHE A 275 8.17 5.67 34.59
N HIS A 276 8.24 4.36 34.43
CA HIS A 276 7.73 3.39 35.41
C HIS A 276 8.71 3.14 36.56
N ARG A 277 9.96 3.61 36.47
CA ARG A 277 10.96 3.44 37.52
C ARG A 277 11.86 4.67 37.65
N SER A 278 11.98 5.22 38.86
CA SER A 278 12.86 6.35 39.17
C SER A 278 13.57 6.11 40.50
N ILE A 279 14.91 6.13 40.48
CA ILE A 279 15.73 6.02 41.70
C ILE A 279 16.55 7.29 41.82
N ARG A 280 16.29 8.05 42.89
CA ARG A 280 17.01 9.30 43.22
C ARG A 280 18.52 9.08 43.25
N ASN A 281 19.29 10.03 42.73
CA ASN A 281 20.75 9.97 42.58
C ASN A 281 21.29 8.81 41.70
N PHE A 282 20.43 8.02 41.07
CA PHE A 282 20.86 6.89 40.25
C PHE A 282 20.40 7.04 38.80
N MET A 283 19.14 6.69 38.50
CA MET A 283 18.61 6.74 37.13
C MET A 283 17.08 6.75 37.11
N ILE A 284 16.55 7.18 35.97
CA ILE A 284 15.13 7.12 35.63
C ILE A 284 14.95 6.32 34.35
N GLN A 285 14.05 5.34 34.38
CA GLN A 285 13.83 4.35 33.31
C GLN A 285 12.42 4.49 32.73
N GLY A 286 12.35 4.43 31.40
CA GLY A 286 11.13 4.58 30.62
C GLY A 286 11.21 3.81 29.30
N GLY A 287 10.32 4.15 28.37
CA GLY A 287 10.27 3.51 27.05
C GLY A 287 9.53 2.17 27.00
N ASP A 288 8.73 1.86 28.03
CA ASP A 288 7.82 0.72 28.03
C ASP A 288 6.38 1.19 27.75
N PRO A 289 5.75 0.80 26.62
CA PRO A 289 4.37 1.19 26.32
C PRO A 289 3.35 0.54 27.27
N THR A 290 3.66 -0.61 27.87
CA THR A 290 2.74 -1.25 28.83
C THR A 290 2.85 -0.65 30.24
N GLY A 291 3.93 0.11 30.51
CA GLY A 291 4.19 0.72 31.82
C GLY A 291 4.43 -0.30 32.96
N THR A 292 4.61 -1.59 32.63
CA THR A 292 4.83 -2.64 33.62
C THR A 292 6.30 -2.76 34.04
N GLY A 293 7.21 -2.33 33.17
CA GLY A 293 8.67 -2.41 33.31
C GLY A 293 9.28 -3.65 32.65
N THR A 294 8.46 -4.52 32.08
CA THR A 294 8.88 -5.76 31.40
C THR A 294 8.54 -5.78 29.92
N GLY A 295 7.77 -4.79 29.45
CA GLY A 295 7.36 -4.69 28.05
C GLY A 295 8.41 -4.01 27.18
N GLY A 296 8.03 -3.73 25.94
CA GLY A 296 8.90 -3.06 24.98
C GLY A 296 9.53 -4.01 23.97
N THR A 297 9.32 -3.70 22.70
CA THR A 297 9.83 -4.45 21.55
C THR A 297 10.68 -3.52 20.69
N SER A 298 11.79 -4.02 20.16
CA SER A 298 12.55 -3.27 19.15
C SER A 298 11.76 -3.15 17.84
N ILE A 299 12.25 -2.29 16.95
CA ILE A 299 11.72 -2.17 15.58
C ILE A 299 11.78 -3.47 14.76
N TRP A 300 12.70 -4.37 15.08
CA TRP A 300 12.89 -5.64 14.36
C TRP A 300 12.01 -6.77 14.93
N GLY A 301 11.25 -6.49 15.99
CA GLY A 301 10.48 -7.49 16.74
C GLY A 301 11.32 -8.48 17.56
N LYS A 302 12.64 -8.49 17.37
CA LYS A 302 13.62 -9.31 18.10
C LYS A 302 14.53 -8.43 18.94
N LYS A 303 15.05 -8.98 20.04
CA LYS A 303 16.08 -8.29 20.82
C LYS A 303 17.36 -8.13 20.00
N PHE A 304 18.09 -7.04 20.21
CA PHE A 304 19.31 -6.73 19.47
C PHE A 304 20.55 -6.66 20.36
N ASP A 305 21.71 -6.77 19.72
CA ASP A 305 23.02 -6.87 20.37
C ASP A 305 23.43 -5.62 21.14
N ASP A 306 24.30 -5.77 22.13
CA ASP A 306 24.92 -4.67 22.85
C ASP A 306 26.10 -4.09 22.06
N GLU A 307 26.23 -2.76 22.06
CA GLU A 307 27.28 -2.03 21.34
C GLU A 307 28.12 -1.21 22.34
N PHE A 308 29.19 -1.81 22.87
CA PHE A 308 30.09 -1.14 23.80
C PHE A 308 31.25 -0.45 23.10
N LYS A 309 31.53 0.81 23.46
CA LYS A 309 32.71 1.55 23.02
C LYS A 309 33.48 2.08 24.22
N PRO A 310 34.82 2.01 24.24
CA PRO A 310 35.62 2.47 25.37
C PRO A 310 35.50 3.98 25.62
N ASN A 311 35.18 4.75 24.58
CA ASN A 311 35.00 6.20 24.65
C ASN A 311 33.66 6.61 25.27
N LEU A 312 32.71 5.68 25.41
CA LEU A 312 31.36 5.94 25.91
C LEU A 312 31.20 5.22 27.25
N SER A 313 31.17 6.02 28.32
CA SER A 313 30.95 5.57 29.68
C SER A 313 29.81 6.35 30.31
N HIS A 314 29.22 5.82 31.38
CA HIS A 314 28.20 6.49 32.18
C HIS A 314 28.86 7.52 33.11
N SER A 315 29.66 8.42 32.53
CA SER A 315 30.32 9.51 33.25
C SER A 315 29.56 10.80 33.02
N GLY A 316 29.01 11.36 34.09
CA GLY A 316 28.21 12.58 34.06
C GLY A 316 26.73 12.33 34.33
N ARG A 317 26.00 13.43 34.47
CA ARG A 317 24.54 13.44 34.58
C ARG A 317 23.94 13.57 33.18
N GLY A 318 22.82 12.88 32.94
CA GLY A 318 22.10 12.96 31.68
C GLY A 318 22.61 12.02 30.59
N MET A 319 23.36 10.96 30.93
CA MET A 319 23.71 9.93 29.95
C MET A 319 22.49 9.06 29.66
N LEU A 320 22.23 8.82 28.37
CA LEU A 320 21.12 8.03 27.85
C LEU A 320 21.60 6.65 27.42
N SER A 321 20.99 5.60 27.98
CA SER A 321 21.44 4.22 27.80
C SER A 321 20.27 3.23 27.66
N MET A 322 20.48 2.12 26.96
CA MET A 322 19.47 1.07 26.79
C MET A 322 19.32 0.21 28.05
N ALA A 323 18.08 -0.08 28.44
CA ALA A 323 17.79 -1.06 29.47
C ALA A 323 17.78 -2.47 28.85
N ASN A 324 18.40 -3.43 29.54
CA ASN A 324 18.48 -4.83 29.11
C ASN A 324 18.24 -5.77 30.30
N SER A 325 18.04 -7.05 30.01
CA SER A 325 17.84 -8.12 31.02
C SER A 325 18.94 -9.17 30.95
N GLY A 326 20.10 -8.80 30.41
CA GLY A 326 21.22 -9.69 30.10
C GLY A 326 21.94 -9.26 28.81
N PRO A 327 23.06 -9.91 28.47
CA PRO A 327 23.82 -9.59 27.26
C PRO A 327 22.96 -9.74 25.99
N ASN A 328 23.05 -8.77 25.08
CA ASN A 328 22.38 -8.75 23.77
C ASN A 328 20.85 -8.84 23.84
N THR A 329 20.25 -8.24 24.88
CA THR A 329 18.79 -8.27 25.09
C THR A 329 18.12 -6.92 24.98
N ASN A 330 18.65 -6.02 24.16
CA ASN A 330 18.09 -4.67 24.01
C ASN A 330 16.71 -4.69 23.34
N GLY A 331 15.79 -3.88 23.85
CA GLY A 331 14.43 -3.70 23.35
C GLY A 331 14.16 -2.24 23.01
N SER A 332 13.07 -1.68 23.53
CA SER A 332 12.73 -0.25 23.38
C SER A 332 12.92 0.56 24.68
N GLN A 333 13.15 -0.11 25.80
CA GLN A 333 13.33 0.56 27.09
C GLN A 333 14.70 1.24 27.19
N PHE A 334 14.71 2.42 27.80
CA PHE A 334 15.93 3.20 28.02
C PHE A 334 15.90 3.85 29.41
N PHE A 335 17.05 4.27 29.88
CA PHE A 335 17.17 5.03 31.12
C PHE A 335 18.12 6.21 30.97
N ILE A 336 17.87 7.23 31.80
CA ILE A 336 18.67 8.44 31.91
C ILE A 336 19.31 8.44 33.29
N THR A 337 20.60 8.72 33.33
CA THR A 337 21.37 8.74 34.58
C THR A 337 21.30 10.10 35.28
N TYR A 338 21.15 10.09 36.61
CA TYR A 338 21.20 11.30 37.44
C TYR A 338 22.63 11.62 37.93
N ARG A 339 23.50 10.61 37.96
CA ARG A 339 24.90 10.66 38.40
C ARG A 339 25.75 9.75 37.53
N SER A 340 27.07 9.96 37.55
CA SER A 340 28.04 9.01 37.01
C SER A 340 27.92 7.63 37.65
N CYS A 341 27.68 6.60 36.83
CA CYS A 341 27.43 5.22 37.24
C CYS A 341 28.38 4.24 36.55
N LYS A 342 29.67 4.26 36.91
CA LYS A 342 30.71 3.42 36.28
C LYS A 342 30.46 1.90 36.36
N HIS A 343 29.62 1.44 37.28
CA HIS A 343 29.29 0.02 37.44
C HIS A 343 28.35 -0.53 36.34
N LEU A 344 27.79 0.37 35.52
CA LEU A 344 26.95 0.06 34.35
C LEU A 344 27.78 0.02 33.04
N ASP A 345 29.03 0.45 33.08
CA ASP A 345 29.92 0.43 31.93
C ASP A 345 30.18 -1.01 31.48
N GLY A 346 30.08 -1.26 30.18
CA GLY A 346 30.20 -2.61 29.60
C GLY A 346 29.01 -3.54 29.87
N LYS A 347 27.93 -3.04 30.49
CA LYS A 347 26.66 -3.78 30.67
C LYS A 347 25.52 -3.18 29.89
N HIS A 348 25.45 -1.84 29.82
CA HIS A 348 24.41 -1.12 29.10
C HIS A 348 25.00 -0.28 27.97
N THR A 349 24.31 -0.29 26.83
CA THR A 349 24.72 0.44 25.62
C THR A 349 24.38 1.92 25.78
N VAL A 350 25.40 2.78 25.82
CA VAL A 350 25.26 4.25 26.01
C VAL A 350 25.15 4.94 24.66
N PHE A 351 23.94 5.23 24.19
CA PHE A 351 23.73 5.72 22.82
C PHE A 351 23.51 7.23 22.70
N GLY A 352 23.43 7.97 23.81
CA GLY A 352 23.28 9.42 23.75
C GLY A 352 23.56 10.16 25.06
N LYS A 353 23.45 11.49 25.01
CA LYS A 353 23.54 12.38 26.17
C LYS A 353 22.47 13.48 26.11
N LEU A 354 22.07 13.97 27.27
CA LEU A 354 21.22 15.14 27.41
C LEU A 354 22.04 16.41 27.15
N VAL A 355 21.54 17.28 26.28
CA VAL A 355 22.18 18.56 25.93
C VAL A 355 21.36 19.75 26.42
N GLY A 356 20.05 19.59 26.57
CA GLY A 356 19.15 20.62 27.10
C GLY A 356 18.02 20.02 27.92
N GLY A 357 17.54 20.74 28.93
CA GLY A 357 16.55 20.24 29.89
C GLY A 357 17.16 19.64 31.17
N MET A 358 18.30 20.17 31.63
CA MET A 358 18.87 19.74 32.92
C MET A 358 17.96 20.08 34.10
N ASP A 359 17.21 21.19 33.99
CA ASP A 359 16.26 21.64 35.00
C ASP A 359 15.06 20.70 35.08
N THR A 360 14.53 20.26 33.94
CA THR A 360 13.41 19.30 33.87
C THR A 360 13.83 17.94 34.43
N LEU A 361 15.05 17.47 34.12
CA LEU A 361 15.62 16.28 34.73
C LEU A 361 15.74 16.40 36.26
N THR A 362 16.07 17.60 36.77
CA THR A 362 16.14 17.87 38.21
C THR A 362 14.76 17.91 38.87
N GLN A 363 13.73 18.39 38.16
CA GLN A 363 12.35 18.31 38.63
C GLN A 363 11.85 16.87 38.67
N MET A 364 12.16 16.06 37.64
CA MET A 364 11.81 14.63 37.60
C MET A 364 12.46 13.84 38.74
N GLU A 365 13.67 14.22 39.18
CA GLU A 365 14.35 13.61 40.34
C GLU A 365 13.71 13.97 41.68
N LYS A 366 13.09 15.16 41.77
CA LYS A 366 12.41 15.60 43.00
C LYS A 366 11.11 14.87 43.26
N VAL A 367 10.47 14.29 42.24
CA VAL A 367 9.25 13.50 42.40
C VAL A 367 9.50 12.35 43.39
N GLU A 368 8.58 12.19 44.34
CA GLU A 368 8.65 11.12 45.33
C GLU A 368 8.27 9.77 44.69
N VAL A 369 8.89 8.71 45.19
CA VAL A 369 8.71 7.36 44.66
C VAL A 369 8.09 6.43 45.71
N ASP A 370 7.26 5.52 45.25
CA ASP A 370 6.69 4.44 46.04
C ASP A 370 7.74 3.33 46.31
N ASN A 371 7.40 2.38 47.18
CA ASN A 371 8.22 1.22 47.56
C ASN A 371 8.62 0.30 46.39
N LYS A 372 8.00 0.45 45.21
CA LYS A 372 8.34 -0.26 43.97
C LYS A 372 9.16 0.59 43.00
N ASP A 373 9.82 1.64 43.49
CA ASP A 373 10.57 2.64 42.71
C ASP A 373 9.71 3.37 41.65
N ARG A 374 8.37 3.35 41.78
CA ARG A 374 7.45 4.00 40.84
C ARG A 374 7.21 5.44 41.29
N PRO A 375 7.34 6.45 40.40
CA PRO A 375 6.94 7.81 40.73
C PRO A 375 5.48 7.89 41.19
N ILE A 376 5.21 8.64 42.26
CA ILE A 376 3.84 8.89 42.73
C ILE A 376 3.09 9.76 41.73
N GLU A 377 3.75 10.80 41.24
CA GLU A 377 3.28 11.60 40.12
C GLU A 377 3.76 10.98 38.82
N ASP A 378 2.82 10.56 37.97
CA ASP A 378 3.13 9.95 36.69
C ASP A 378 3.89 10.93 35.80
N ILE A 379 5.14 10.60 35.47
CA ILE A 379 5.93 11.32 34.48
C ILE A 379 5.70 10.66 33.12
N VAL A 380 5.14 11.40 32.17
CA VAL A 380 4.71 10.89 30.86
C VAL A 380 5.44 11.62 29.75
N ILE A 381 5.84 10.89 28.71
CA ILE A 381 6.31 11.44 27.45
C ILE A 381 5.08 11.73 26.59
N GLU A 382 4.76 13.00 26.36
CA GLU A 382 3.62 13.43 25.55
C GLU A 382 3.91 13.24 24.06
N SER A 383 5.07 13.71 23.61
CA SER A 383 5.48 13.57 22.22
C SER A 383 7.00 13.44 22.07
N ALA A 384 7.43 12.68 21.07
CA ALA A 384 8.83 12.60 20.65
C ALA A 384 8.99 13.30 19.29
N GLN A 385 9.87 14.30 19.21
CA GLN A 385 10.17 15.06 18.00
C GLN A 385 11.62 14.82 17.59
N VAL A 386 11.83 14.31 16.38
CA VAL A 386 13.16 14.14 15.80
C VAL A 386 13.53 15.40 15.03
N PHE A 387 14.60 16.09 15.44
CA PHE A 387 15.08 17.29 14.77
C PHE A 387 16.05 16.98 13.64
N VAL A 388 16.95 16.03 13.87
CA VAL A 388 17.97 15.61 12.90
C VAL A 388 17.96 14.09 12.86
N ASP A 389 17.53 13.55 11.73
CA ASP A 389 17.59 12.13 11.43
C ASP A 389 18.71 11.84 10.43
N PRO A 390 19.90 11.40 10.91
CA PRO A 390 21.03 11.11 10.03
C PRO A 390 20.85 9.80 9.25
N PHE A 391 19.92 8.93 9.67
CA PHE A 391 19.68 7.64 9.02
C PHE A 391 18.81 7.77 7.79
N LYS A 392 17.82 8.68 7.80
CA LYS A 392 16.98 8.94 6.63
C LYS A 392 17.80 9.51 5.47
N GLU A 393 18.70 10.46 5.75
CA GLU A 393 19.59 11.02 4.73
C GLU A 393 20.46 9.92 4.09
N ALA A 394 21.06 9.05 4.92
CA ALA A 394 21.89 7.95 4.44
C ALA A 394 21.10 6.92 3.60
N LEU A 395 19.83 6.67 3.95
CA LEU A 395 18.95 5.79 3.18
C LEU A 395 18.61 6.39 1.81
N GLU A 396 18.23 7.67 1.76
CA GLU A 396 17.90 8.34 0.50
C GLU A 396 19.11 8.44 -0.45
N GLU A 397 20.32 8.63 0.09
CA GLU A 397 21.55 8.61 -0.69
C GLU A 397 21.83 7.21 -1.27
N LEU A 398 21.66 6.18 -0.45
CA LEU A 398 21.88 4.79 -0.85
C LEU A 398 20.84 4.31 -1.88
N GLU A 399 19.59 4.73 -1.77
CA GLU A 399 18.55 4.45 -2.76
C GLU A 399 18.86 5.10 -4.12
N LYS A 400 19.34 6.35 -4.12
CA LYS A 400 19.76 7.04 -5.36
C LYS A 400 20.94 6.34 -6.03
N GLU A 401 21.93 5.91 -5.25
CA GLU A 401 23.07 5.15 -5.76
C GLU A 401 22.65 3.79 -6.33
N ARG A 402 21.76 3.06 -5.64
CA ARG A 402 21.20 1.79 -6.12
C ARG A 402 20.41 1.99 -7.42
N ALA A 403 19.56 3.01 -7.51
CA ALA A 403 18.81 3.33 -8.73
C ALA A 403 19.73 3.63 -9.91
N ALA A 404 20.77 4.45 -9.70
CA ALA A 404 21.75 4.76 -10.74
C ALA A 404 22.54 3.53 -11.22
N GLU A 405 22.87 2.60 -10.32
CA GLU A 405 23.56 1.36 -10.70
C GLU A 405 22.63 0.41 -11.48
N VAL A 406 21.34 0.32 -11.11
CA VAL A 406 20.34 -0.45 -11.87
C VAL A 406 20.20 0.11 -13.29
N GLU A 407 20.13 1.43 -13.44
CA GLU A 407 20.07 2.07 -14.76
C GLU A 407 21.31 1.75 -15.61
N LYS A 408 22.51 1.83 -15.01
CA LYS A 408 23.76 1.43 -15.70
C LYS A 408 23.74 -0.04 -16.10
N GLN A 409 23.28 -0.94 -15.23
CA GLN A 409 23.19 -2.36 -15.55
C GLN A 409 22.21 -2.64 -16.69
N VAL A 410 21.07 -1.93 -16.74
CA VAL A 410 20.11 -2.04 -17.85
C VAL A 410 20.72 -1.53 -19.15
N GLN A 411 21.47 -0.43 -19.12
CA GLN A 411 22.18 0.10 -20.30
C GLN A 411 23.24 -0.87 -20.80
N VAL A 412 24.11 -1.38 -19.92
CA VAL A 412 25.14 -2.37 -20.27
C VAL A 412 24.50 -3.66 -20.81
N ALA A 413 23.42 -4.14 -20.19
CA ALA A 413 22.70 -5.32 -20.68
C ALA A 413 22.06 -5.08 -22.05
N ALA A 414 21.53 -3.87 -22.31
CA ALA A 414 21.00 -3.49 -23.61
C ALA A 414 22.11 -3.41 -24.68
N GLU A 415 23.29 -2.87 -24.34
CA GLU A 415 24.46 -2.82 -25.23
C GLU A 415 24.99 -4.22 -25.53
N VAL A 416 25.15 -5.09 -24.53
CA VAL A 416 25.55 -6.49 -24.72
C VAL A 416 24.54 -7.24 -25.58
N LYS A 417 23.23 -7.01 -25.39
CA LYS A 417 22.18 -7.61 -26.22
C LYS A 417 22.22 -7.08 -27.66
N LYS A 418 22.54 -5.79 -27.86
CA LYS A 418 22.73 -5.18 -29.17
C LYS A 418 23.95 -5.77 -29.88
N GLN A 419 25.08 -5.93 -29.18
CA GLN A 419 26.30 -6.56 -29.70
C GLN A 419 26.07 -8.04 -30.04
N LYS A 420 25.36 -8.79 -29.19
CA LYS A 420 24.96 -10.18 -29.49
C LYS A 420 24.08 -10.26 -30.73
N ARG A 421 23.10 -9.36 -30.90
CA ARG A 421 22.27 -9.27 -32.12
C ARG A 421 23.06 -8.91 -33.38
N LEU A 422 24.10 -8.08 -33.25
CA LEU A 422 24.99 -7.71 -34.35
C LEU A 422 25.93 -8.87 -34.75
N ASN A 423 26.36 -9.68 -33.79
CA ASN A 423 27.27 -10.80 -34.00
C ASN A 423 26.56 -12.13 -34.25
N GLU A 424 25.23 -12.19 -34.10
CA GLU A 424 24.44 -13.36 -34.45
C GLU A 424 24.39 -13.53 -35.98
N PRO A 425 24.69 -14.72 -36.52
CA PRO A 425 24.61 -14.96 -37.95
C PRO A 425 23.18 -14.72 -38.45
N LEU A 426 23.02 -13.84 -39.45
CA LEU A 426 21.72 -13.50 -40.05
C LEU A 426 21.00 -14.79 -40.50
N LYS A 427 19.82 -15.05 -39.95
CA LYS A 427 19.00 -16.21 -40.32
C LYS A 427 18.61 -16.11 -41.80
N VAL A 428 19.00 -17.12 -42.58
CA VAL A 428 18.66 -17.24 -44.00
C VAL A 428 17.28 -17.88 -44.10
N TYR A 429 16.30 -17.13 -44.60
CA TYR A 429 14.93 -17.60 -44.75
C TYR A 429 14.66 -18.24 -46.12
N ARG A 430 15.40 -17.86 -47.18
CA ARG A 430 15.26 -18.38 -48.56
C ARG A 430 16.56 -18.33 -49.36
N GLN A 431 16.65 -19.08 -50.46
CA GLN A 431 17.72 -18.98 -51.46
C GLN A 431 17.25 -18.15 -52.68
N GLY A 432 17.82 -16.96 -52.92
CA GLY A 432 17.55 -16.07 -54.06
C GLY A 432 17.93 -14.61 -53.74
N VAL A 433 17.47 -13.61 -54.48
CA VAL A 433 17.57 -12.20 -54.04
C VAL A 433 16.52 -11.97 -52.93
N GLY A 434 16.90 -11.43 -51.77
CA GLY A 434 16.01 -11.26 -50.60
C GLY A 434 16.08 -12.37 -49.53
N LYS A 435 17.20 -13.09 -49.42
CA LYS A 435 17.39 -14.24 -48.51
C LYS A 435 17.14 -13.99 -47.02
N TYR A 436 17.25 -12.74 -46.58
CA TYR A 436 17.19 -12.34 -45.16
C TYR A 436 15.88 -11.63 -44.78
N LEU A 437 14.91 -11.50 -45.70
CA LEU A 437 13.63 -10.83 -45.46
C LEU A 437 12.57 -11.81 -44.95
N ASN A 438 12.07 -11.58 -43.74
CA ASN A 438 11.02 -12.39 -43.12
C ASN A 438 9.61 -11.93 -43.57
N LEU A 439 9.16 -12.38 -44.75
CA LEU A 439 7.89 -11.94 -45.36
C LEU A 439 6.62 -12.26 -44.54
N LYS A 440 6.70 -13.14 -43.53
CA LYS A 440 5.57 -13.50 -42.65
C LYS A 440 5.23 -12.39 -41.66
N GLU A 441 6.21 -11.67 -41.14
CA GLU A 441 6.00 -10.54 -40.22
C GLU A 441 5.53 -9.28 -40.96
N VAL A 442 6.04 -9.07 -42.19
CA VAL A 442 5.64 -7.94 -43.04
C VAL A 442 4.15 -8.02 -43.42
N LYS A 443 3.59 -9.22 -43.58
CA LYS A 443 2.15 -9.42 -43.84
C LYS A 443 1.26 -9.24 -42.60
N ALA A 444 1.80 -9.42 -41.39
CA ALA A 444 1.04 -9.26 -40.15
C ALA A 444 0.82 -7.79 -39.75
N ASN A 445 1.74 -6.90 -40.15
CA ASN A 445 1.60 -5.45 -39.95
C ASN A 445 0.75 -4.75 -41.04
N SER A 446 0.25 -5.50 -42.02
CA SER A 446 -0.58 -4.98 -43.11
C SER A 446 -1.94 -5.67 -43.14
N THR A 447 -2.77 -5.45 -42.12
CA THR A 447 -4.22 -5.67 -42.20
C THR A 447 -4.96 -4.36 -41.98
N PRO A 448 -5.76 -3.88 -42.95
CA PRO A 448 -6.38 -2.56 -42.93
C PRO A 448 -7.67 -2.53 -42.09
N GLU A 449 -7.89 -1.38 -41.44
CA GLU A 449 -9.16 -0.99 -40.86
C GLU A 449 -10.29 -0.90 -41.91
N SER A 450 -11.51 -1.08 -41.41
CA SER A 450 -12.77 -1.27 -42.13
C SER A 450 -13.18 -0.17 -43.12
N SER A 451 -13.91 -0.63 -44.14
CA SER A 451 -14.67 0.09 -45.14
C SER A 451 -15.46 1.33 -44.69
N GLY A 452 -15.32 2.43 -45.45
CA GLY A 452 -16.23 3.57 -45.45
C GLY A 452 -15.99 4.47 -46.67
N LYS A 453 -16.99 4.57 -47.55
CA LYS A 453 -17.04 5.29 -48.85
C LYS A 453 -16.41 6.68 -48.85
N ILE A 454 -15.69 7.03 -49.93
CA ILE A 454 -15.51 8.44 -50.37
C ILE A 454 -15.57 8.53 -51.91
N ASP A 455 -16.52 9.35 -52.37
CA ASP A 455 -16.71 9.87 -53.72
C ASP A 455 -15.57 10.83 -54.15
N ALA A 456 -15.43 11.01 -55.46
CA ALA A 456 -14.41 11.81 -56.13
C ALA A 456 -14.22 13.24 -55.60
N THR A 457 -12.96 13.74 -55.56
CA THR A 457 -12.48 14.89 -56.38
C THR A 457 -11.07 15.40 -55.98
N LYS A 458 -10.36 15.87 -57.03
CA LYS A 458 -9.23 16.85 -57.10
C LYS A 458 -7.79 16.43 -56.74
N LYS A 459 -6.98 16.35 -57.82
CA LYS A 459 -5.51 16.48 -57.87
C LYS A 459 -4.99 17.80 -57.25
N LYS A 460 -3.85 17.71 -56.56
CA LYS A 460 -2.76 18.70 -56.68
C LYS A 460 -1.40 18.00 -56.48
N GLN A 461 -0.52 18.16 -57.46
CA GLN A 461 0.85 17.61 -57.51
C GLN A 461 1.77 18.24 -56.45
N LYS A 462 2.72 17.47 -55.93
CA LYS A 462 4.03 17.96 -55.48
C LYS A 462 5.14 16.96 -55.85
N SER A 463 6.29 17.55 -56.17
CA SER A 463 7.48 17.07 -56.90
C SER A 463 8.23 15.85 -56.35
N LEU A 464 8.64 14.95 -57.27
CA LEU A 464 9.70 13.97 -57.06
C LEU A 464 11.08 14.64 -57.15
N GLY A 465 11.90 14.48 -56.11
CA GLY A 465 13.35 14.71 -56.17
C GLY A 465 14.05 13.49 -56.78
N LYS A 466 14.71 13.69 -57.92
CA LYS A 466 15.60 12.72 -58.59
C LYS A 466 16.85 12.50 -57.74
N ALA A 467 17.09 11.27 -57.29
CA ALA A 467 18.43 10.82 -56.91
C ALA A 467 19.12 10.25 -58.17
N SER A 468 20.22 10.87 -58.57
CA SER A 468 21.04 10.49 -59.73
C SER A 468 21.83 9.23 -59.42
N PHE A 469 21.76 8.24 -60.31
CA PHE A 469 22.64 7.07 -60.33
C PHE A 469 23.99 7.51 -60.91
N GLY A 470 25.10 7.23 -60.21
CA GLY A 470 26.45 7.63 -60.64
C GLY A 470 27.02 6.72 -61.73
N ASP A 471 27.86 7.30 -62.59
CA ASP A 471 28.56 6.66 -63.69
C ASP A 471 29.47 5.49 -63.25
N PHE A 472 29.40 4.38 -63.99
CA PHE A 472 30.24 3.19 -63.87
C PHE A 472 31.34 3.16 -64.97
N SER A 473 32.12 4.22 -65.12
CA SER A 473 33.25 4.26 -66.07
C SER A 473 34.55 3.67 -65.49
N GLY A 474 34.42 2.67 -64.63
CA GLY A 474 35.56 2.02 -63.98
C GLY A 474 35.20 0.70 -63.32
N TRP A 475 34.36 -0.14 -63.95
CA TRP A 475 34.45 -1.59 -63.80
C TRP A 475 33.68 -2.37 -64.86
#